data_AF-A0A414P9M8-F1
#
_entry.id   AF-A0A414P9M8-F1
#
_cell.length_a   1.000
_cell.length_b   1.000
_cell.length_c   1.000
_cell.angle_alpha   90.00
_cell.angle_beta   90.00
_cell.angle_gamma   90.00
#
_symmetry.space_group_name_H-M   'P 1'
#
loop_
_entity.id
_entity.type
_entity.pdbx_description
1 polymer ?
#
loop_
_entity_poly.entity_id
_entity_poly.type
_entity_poly.pdbx_seq_one_letter_code
_entity_poly.pdbx_strand_id
1 'polypeptide(L)'
;MIQEVLKKIENSYYWDARVKSLDCNYFGDEVKLVFEDVEKDITYHFSGCYKVKIEHEIEYHKNIASKELTRCQIPYFMQDVEVKELQIDSNRYMEFKINMYPIELSVLCDSFEIY
;
A
#
# COMPACT_ATOMS: atom_id res chain seq x y z
N MET A 1 -10.52 -8.20 15.06
CA MET A 1 -9.25 -7.60 14.63
C MET A 1 -9.00 -7.74 13.14
N ILE A 2 -8.54 -8.88 12.58
CA ILE A 2 -8.32 -8.97 11.13
C ILE A 2 -9.59 -8.69 10.29
N GLN A 3 -10.75 -9.19 10.73
CA GLN A 3 -12.03 -8.89 10.09
C GLN A 3 -12.41 -7.40 10.13
N GLU A 4 -11.99 -6.67 11.16
CA GLU A 4 -12.22 -5.22 11.26
C GLU A 4 -11.29 -4.46 10.32
N VAL A 5 -10.03 -4.90 10.21
CA VAL A 5 -9.06 -4.35 9.24
C VAL A 5 -9.55 -4.57 7.82
N LEU A 6 -9.95 -5.80 7.47
CA LEU A 6 -10.52 -6.12 6.15
C LEU A 6 -11.75 -5.26 5.86
N LYS A 7 -12.67 -5.13 6.82
CA LYS A 7 -13.85 -4.26 6.65
C LYS A 7 -13.49 -2.79 6.44
N LYS A 8 -12.46 -2.27 7.13
CA LYS A 8 -11.98 -0.90 6.93
C LYS A 8 -11.37 -0.71 5.53
N ILE A 9 -10.62 -1.71 5.05
CA ILE A 9 -10.05 -1.71 3.69
C ILE A 9 -11.17 -1.73 2.64
N GLU A 10 -12.15 -2.62 2.76
CA GLU A 10 -13.30 -2.66 1.85
C GLU A 10 -14.08 -1.34 1.84
N ASN A 11 -14.29 -0.75 3.02
CA ASN A 11 -14.97 0.54 3.16
C ASN A 11 -14.14 1.74 2.67
N SER A 12 -12.87 1.55 2.32
CA SER A 12 -12.04 2.58 1.69
C SER A 12 -12.23 2.65 0.18
N TYR A 13 -13.05 1.76 -0.41
CA TYR A 13 -13.37 1.74 -1.84
C TYR A 13 -12.13 1.87 -2.74
N TYR A 14 -11.05 1.18 -2.36
CA TYR A 14 -9.74 1.32 -2.99
C TYR A 14 -9.73 0.87 -4.46
N TRP A 15 -10.67 0.04 -4.89
CA TRP A 15 -10.65 -0.56 -6.23
C TRP A 15 -10.60 0.51 -7.33
N ASP A 16 -9.59 0.42 -8.20
CA ASP A 16 -9.28 1.38 -9.27
C ASP A 16 -8.98 2.82 -8.80
N ALA A 17 -8.70 3.01 -7.51
CA ALA A 17 -8.25 4.29 -6.98
C ALA A 17 -6.82 4.60 -7.42
N ARG A 18 -6.59 5.81 -7.97
CA ARG A 18 -5.25 6.22 -8.41
C ARG A 18 -4.33 6.41 -7.21
N VAL A 19 -3.18 5.76 -7.22
CA VAL A 19 -2.13 5.97 -6.22
C VAL A 19 -1.44 7.31 -6.48
N LYS A 20 -1.30 8.11 -5.42
CA LYS A 20 -0.63 9.42 -5.43
C LYS A 20 0.79 9.36 -4.90
N SER A 21 1.03 8.64 -3.81
CA SER A 21 2.38 8.43 -3.29
C SER A 21 2.53 7.10 -2.59
N LEU A 22 3.77 6.60 -2.59
CA LEU A 22 4.24 5.48 -1.80
C LEU A 22 5.55 5.92 -1.15
N ASP A 23 5.47 6.22 0.14
CA ASP A 23 6.57 6.79 0.91
C ASP A 23 7.08 5.76 1.92
N CYS A 24 8.40 5.53 1.91
CA CYS A 24 9.09 4.66 2.86
C CYS A 24 9.91 5.57 3.79
N ASN A 25 9.45 5.71 5.03
CA ASN A 25 9.96 6.67 6.00
C ASN A 25 10.74 5.95 7.11
N TYR A 26 11.58 6.70 7.83
CA TYR A 26 12.32 6.23 9.01
C TYR A 26 13.02 4.87 8.80
N PHE A 27 13.81 4.77 7.73
CA PHE A 27 14.52 3.53 7.35
C PHE A 27 13.60 2.33 7.08
N GLY A 28 12.35 2.60 6.71
CA GLY A 28 11.35 1.60 6.40
C GLY A 28 10.56 1.11 7.60
N ASP A 29 10.67 1.76 8.76
CA ASP A 29 9.80 1.51 9.92
C ASP A 29 8.35 1.96 9.67
N GLU A 30 8.18 3.04 8.90
CA GLU A 30 6.87 3.51 8.44
C GLU A 30 6.75 3.43 6.92
N VAL A 31 5.61 2.96 6.44
CA VAL A 31 5.23 3.02 5.02
C VAL A 31 3.89 3.74 4.92
N LYS A 32 3.79 4.69 3.97
CA LYS A 32 2.56 5.42 3.67
C LYS A 32 2.20 5.24 2.21
N LEU A 33 0.99 4.78 1.96
CA LEU A 33 0.42 4.64 0.63
C LEU A 33 -0.81 5.54 0.54
N VAL A 34 -0.76 6.54 -0.33
CA VAL A 34 -1.84 7.52 -0.49
C VAL A 34 -2.51 7.29 -1.84
N PHE A 35 -3.84 7.22 -1.87
CA PHE A 35 -4.62 7.11 -3.10
C PHE A 35 -5.84 8.04 -3.10
N GLU A 36 -6.33 8.34 -4.30
CA GLU A 36 -7.44 9.27 -4.51
C GLU A 36 -8.78 8.69 -4.02
N ASP A 37 -9.57 9.53 -3.38
CA ASP A 37 -11.00 9.31 -3.10
C ASP A 37 -11.78 10.61 -3.39
N VAL A 38 -13.11 10.53 -3.44
CA VAL A 38 -14.01 11.60 -3.91
C VAL A 38 -13.90 12.87 -3.05
N GLU A 39 -13.87 12.72 -1.72
CA GLU A 39 -13.85 13.86 -0.81
C GLU A 39 -12.42 14.24 -0.38
N LYS A 40 -11.64 13.25 0.04
CA LYS A 40 -10.29 13.42 0.58
C LYS A 40 -9.48 12.18 0.29
N ASP A 41 -8.22 12.35 -0.13
CA ASP A 41 -7.29 11.23 -0.32
C ASP A 41 -7.23 10.34 0.93
N ILE A 42 -7.18 9.03 0.70
CA ILE A 42 -7.08 8.00 1.73
C ILE A 42 -5.61 7.59 1.87
N THR A 43 -5.16 7.45 3.11
CA THR A 43 -3.81 6.99 3.43
C THR A 43 -3.86 5.67 4.17
N TYR A 44 -3.15 4.68 3.62
CA TYR A 44 -2.77 3.47 4.33
C TYR A 44 -1.45 3.71 5.04
N HIS A 45 -1.46 3.61 6.36
CA HIS A 45 -0.29 3.85 7.20
C HIS A 45 0.11 2.59 7.93
N PHE A 46 1.31 2.10 7.62
CA PHE A 46 1.94 0.95 8.25
C PHE A 46 3.04 1.47 9.18
N SER A 47 3.09 0.99 10.42
CA SER A 47 4.09 1.39 11.42
C SER A 47 4.65 0.18 12.16
N GLY A 48 5.91 0.26 12.61
CA GLY A 48 6.62 -0.89 13.17
C GLY A 48 6.82 -1.97 12.10
N CYS A 49 7.31 -1.56 10.93
CA CYS A 49 7.48 -2.45 9.79
C CYS A 49 8.79 -3.26 9.89
N TYR A 50 8.70 -4.57 9.69
CA TYR A 50 9.85 -5.49 9.72
C TYR A 50 10.31 -5.90 8.32
N LYS A 51 9.43 -5.79 7.32
CA LYS A 51 9.71 -6.16 5.94
C LYS A 51 8.91 -5.25 5.02
N VAL A 52 9.60 -4.58 4.11
CA VAL A 52 9.02 -3.77 3.04
C VAL A 52 9.63 -4.22 1.73
N LYS A 53 8.79 -4.72 0.83
CA LYS A 53 9.19 -5.19 -0.51
C LYS A 53 8.39 -4.40 -1.54
N ILE A 54 9.10 -3.70 -2.42
CA ILE A 54 8.51 -2.93 -3.52
C ILE A 54 9.09 -3.50 -4.81
N GLU A 55 8.26 -4.17 -5.59
CA GLU A 55 8.65 -4.80 -6.85
C GLU A 55 7.93 -4.11 -8.00
N HIS A 56 8.65 -3.84 -9.08
CA HIS A 56 8.04 -3.39 -10.33
C HIS A 56 8.10 -4.53 -11.34
N GLU A 57 7.05 -4.65 -12.16
CA GLU A 57 7.08 -5.51 -13.33
C GLU A 57 8.23 -5.10 -14.26
N ILE A 58 9.08 -6.06 -14.64
CA ILE A 58 10.27 -5.85 -15.48
C ILE A 58 9.86 -5.50 -16.91
N GLU A 59 8.74 -6.06 -17.36
CA GLU A 59 8.18 -5.78 -18.69
C GLU A 59 7.54 -4.38 -18.78
N TYR A 60 7.35 -3.68 -17.66
CA TYR A 60 6.82 -2.32 -17.66
C TYR A 60 7.86 -1.29 -18.10
N HIS A 61 7.66 -0.72 -19.29
CA HIS A 61 8.58 0.27 -19.87
C HIS A 61 8.51 1.64 -19.17
N LYS A 62 9.53 1.94 -18.36
CA LYS A 62 9.69 3.22 -17.64
C LYS A 62 10.27 4.32 -18.54
N ASN A 63 9.52 4.72 -19.57
CA ASN A 63 9.98 5.69 -20.58
C ASN A 63 10.12 7.13 -20.03
N ILE A 64 9.36 7.48 -19.00
CA ILE A 64 9.38 8.79 -18.33
C ILE A 64 9.71 8.54 -16.87
N ALA A 65 10.56 9.38 -16.28
CA ALA A 65 10.85 9.30 -14.85
C ALA A 65 9.57 9.54 -14.04
N SER A 66 9.27 8.71 -13.04
CA SER A 66 8.02 8.81 -12.27
C SER A 66 7.77 10.19 -11.67
N LYS A 67 8.84 10.93 -11.30
CA LYS A 67 8.77 12.30 -10.77
C LYS A 67 8.28 13.35 -11.78
N GLU A 68 8.29 13.03 -13.07
CA GLU A 68 7.92 13.91 -14.19
C GLU A 68 6.53 13.58 -14.74
N LEU A 69 5.91 12.50 -14.28
CA LEU A 69 4.58 12.11 -14.70
C LEU A 69 3.56 13.16 -14.24
N THR A 70 2.75 13.64 -15.17
CA THR A 70 1.52 14.36 -14.80
C THR A 70 0.52 13.38 -14.18
N ARG A 71 -0.46 13.92 -13.44
CA ARG A 71 -1.51 13.11 -12.80
C ARG A 71 -2.17 12.09 -13.75
N CYS A 72 -2.48 12.47 -14.98
CA CYS A 72 -3.12 11.59 -15.96
C CYS A 72 -2.18 10.51 -16.52
N GLN A 73 -0.87 10.65 -16.33
CA GLN A 73 0.14 9.69 -16.77
C GLN A 73 0.57 8.73 -15.65
N ILE A 74 0.11 8.93 -14.41
CA ILE A 74 0.40 8.02 -13.30
C ILE A 74 -0.32 6.69 -13.56
N PRO A 75 0.42 5.58 -13.74
CA PRO A 75 -0.15 4.29 -14.14
C PRO A 75 -0.59 3.44 -12.94
N TYR A 76 -0.35 3.90 -11.71
CA TYR A 76 -0.54 3.12 -10.50
C TYR A 76 -1.96 3.28 -9.99
N PHE A 77 -2.71 2.18 -9.99
CA PHE A 77 -4.06 2.10 -9.46
C PHE A 77 -4.14 0.94 -8.49
N MET A 78 -4.80 1.15 -7.37
CA MET A 78 -5.09 0.11 -6.39
C MET A 78 -5.97 -0.96 -7.03
N GLN A 79 -5.49 -2.21 -7.10
CA GLN A 79 -6.20 -3.32 -7.73
C GLN A 79 -6.62 -4.37 -6.71
N ASP A 80 -5.73 -4.77 -5.81
CA ASP A 80 -6.05 -5.81 -4.83
C ASP A 80 -5.29 -5.58 -3.53
N VAL A 81 -5.90 -5.93 -2.40
CA VAL A 81 -5.33 -5.81 -1.06
C VAL A 81 -5.58 -7.11 -0.29
N GLU A 82 -4.56 -7.97 -0.22
CA GLU A 82 -4.57 -9.14 0.65
C GLU A 82 -3.99 -8.82 2.02
N VAL A 83 -4.63 -9.33 3.08
CA VAL A 83 -4.12 -9.23 4.46
C VAL A 83 -4.03 -10.62 5.08
N LYS A 84 -2.89 -10.92 5.70
CA LYS A 84 -2.64 -12.17 6.43
C LYS A 84 -2.17 -11.85 7.84
N GLU A 85 -2.79 -12.48 8.83
CA GLU A 85 -2.34 -12.41 10.23
C GLU A 85 -1.27 -13.49 10.45
N LEU A 86 -0.14 -13.10 11.03
CA LEU A 86 0.96 -13.98 11.39
C LEU A 86 1.13 -13.94 12.90
N GLN A 87 1.12 -15.11 13.53
CA GLN A 87 1.41 -15.24 14.95
C GLN A 87 2.81 -15.85 15.10
N ILE A 88 3.75 -15.07 15.65
CA ILE A 88 5.10 -15.52 15.95
C ILE A 88 5.28 -15.37 17.46
N ASP A 89 5.50 -16.49 18.15
CA ASP A 89 5.48 -16.58 19.60
C ASP A 89 4.18 -16.01 20.22
N SER A 90 4.30 -14.95 21.01
CA SER A 90 3.18 -14.24 21.66
C SER A 90 2.77 -12.97 20.91
N ASN A 91 3.50 -12.59 19.85
CA ASN A 91 3.26 -11.38 19.09
C ASN A 91 2.43 -11.67 17.84
N ARG A 92 1.63 -10.68 17.44
CA ARG A 92 0.79 -10.73 16.24
C ARG A 92 1.26 -9.67 15.27
N TYR A 93 1.46 -10.08 14.02
CA TYR A 93 1.91 -9.25 12.93
C TYR A 93 0.90 -9.34 11.78
N MET A 94 0.89 -8.34 10.92
CA MET A 94 0.06 -8.34 9.71
C MET A 94 0.95 -8.21 8.48
N GLU A 95 0.83 -9.17 7.56
CA GLU A 95 1.41 -9.08 6.22
C GLU A 95 0.34 -8.60 5.23
N PHE A 96 0.63 -7.47 4.60
CA PHE A 96 -0.16 -6.90 3.52
C PHE A 96 0.52 -7.22 2.19
N LYS A 97 -0.30 -7.54 1.18
CA LYS A 97 0.12 -7.57 -0.21
C LYS A 97 -0.84 -6.71 -1.01
N ILE A 98 -0.31 -5.70 -1.68
CA ILE A 98 -1.07 -4.71 -2.43
C ILE A 98 -0.62 -4.76 -3.88
N ASN A 99 -1.54 -5.10 -4.76
CA ASN A 99 -1.32 -4.99 -6.19
C ASN A 99 -1.72 -3.58 -6.64
N MET A 100 -0.74 -2.88 -7.19
CA MET A 100 -0.88 -1.56 -7.78
C MET A 100 -0.13 -1.50 -9.12
N TYR A 101 -0.40 -2.49 -9.99
CA TYR A 101 0.30 -2.70 -11.26
C TYR A 101 0.66 -1.37 -11.94
N PRO A 102 1.94 -1.17 -12.33
CA PRO A 102 3.01 -2.17 -12.41
C PRO A 102 3.82 -2.40 -11.11
N ILE A 103 3.30 -2.04 -9.93
CA ILE A 103 3.97 -2.29 -8.65
C ILE A 103 3.23 -3.36 -7.83
N GLU A 104 4.00 -4.27 -7.24
CA GLU A 104 3.55 -5.11 -6.12
C GLU A 104 4.24 -4.64 -4.83
N LEU A 105 3.43 -4.32 -3.82
CA LEU A 105 3.88 -3.90 -2.50
C LEU A 105 3.59 -5.00 -1.48
N SER A 106 4.60 -5.40 -0.70
CA SER A 106 4.42 -6.28 0.45
C SER A 106 5.01 -5.66 1.71
N VAL A 107 4.18 -5.54 2.75
CA VAL A 107 4.56 -4.93 4.04
C VAL A 107 4.20 -5.86 5.19
N LEU A 108 5.15 -6.15 6.06
CA LEU A 108 4.93 -6.81 7.34
C LEU A 108 5.11 -5.80 8.47
N CYS A 109 4.07 -5.58 9.28
CA CYS A 109 4.10 -4.57 10.34
C CYS A 109 3.33 -4.98 11.61
N ASP A 110 3.58 -4.22 12.68
CA ASP A 110 2.86 -4.31 13.96
C ASP A 110 1.52 -3.58 13.94
N SER A 111 1.47 -2.40 13.31
CA SER A 111 0.29 -1.53 13.30
C SER A 111 -0.10 -1.09 11.90
N PHE A 112 -1.42 -0.94 11.70
CA PHE A 112 -2.01 -0.47 10.46
C PHE A 112 -3.20 0.46 10.75
N GLU A 113 -3.19 1.64 10.14
CA GLU A 113 -4.22 2.65 10.25
C GLU A 113 -4.64 3.19 8.88
N ILE A 114 -5.88 3.66 8.78
CA ILE A 114 -6.45 4.30 7.58
C ILE A 114 -7.01 5.67 7.98
N TYR A 115 -6.66 6.74 7.25
CA TYR A 115 -7.12 8.12 7.49
C TYR A 115 -7.16 9.00 6.23
#